data_AF-A0A1T1BW33-F1
#
_entry.id   AF-A0A1T1BW33-F1
#
_cell.length_a   1.000
_cell.length_b   1.000
_cell.length_c   1.000
_cell.angle_alpha   90.00
_cell.angle_beta   90.00
_cell.angle_gamma   90.00
#
_symmetry.space_group_name_H-M   'P 1'
#
loop_
_entity.id
_entity.type
_entity.pdbx_description
1 polymer ?
#
loop_
_entity_poly.entity_id
_entity_poly.type
_entity_poly.pdbx_seq_one_letter_code
_entity_poly.pdbx_strand_id
1 'polypeptide(L)'
;MVMKNENKTKEIKELIAQKVKSLKGETAYAKIAAKCEIHSGKISNIANNKIDCQLSSLIELAKGLRVHPRELFNIDFDFETYYHELDSTNSSEKNNDL
;
A
#
# COMPACT_ATOMS: atom_id res chain seq x y z
N MET A 1 -17.95 -6.09 -17.33
CA MET A 1 -17.91 -5.22 -16.13
C MET A 1 -16.73 -5.67 -15.26
N VAL A 2 -15.57 -5.04 -15.41
CA VAL A 2 -14.29 -5.39 -14.73
C VAL A 2 -14.01 -4.39 -13.59
N MET A 3 -14.99 -4.17 -12.70
CA MET A 3 -14.95 -3.06 -11.72
C MET A 3 -14.50 -3.45 -10.29
N LYS A 4 -14.23 -4.74 -10.00
CA LYS A 4 -13.91 -5.18 -8.62
C LYS A 4 -12.42 -5.05 -8.24
N ASN A 5 -11.48 -5.43 -9.12
CA ASN A 5 -10.04 -5.45 -8.78
C ASN A 5 -9.38 -4.08 -8.64
N GLU A 6 -9.79 -3.10 -9.45
CA GLU A 6 -9.24 -1.73 -9.37
C GLU A 6 -9.60 -1.06 -8.04
N ASN A 7 -10.78 -1.35 -7.50
CA ASN A 7 -11.22 -0.80 -6.21
C ASN A 7 -10.39 -1.34 -5.03
N LYS A 8 -10.15 -2.65 -4.99
CA LYS A 8 -9.34 -3.28 -3.94
C LYS A 8 -7.87 -2.90 -3.99
N THR A 9 -7.31 -2.75 -5.19
CA THR A 9 -5.95 -2.21 -5.35
C THR A 9 -5.84 -0.80 -4.77
N LYS A 10 -6.84 0.06 -5.02
CA LYS A 10 -6.88 1.42 -4.47
C LYS A 10 -6.99 1.42 -2.94
N GLU A 11 -7.81 0.54 -2.38
CA GLU A 11 -7.96 0.34 -0.92
C GLU A 11 -6.62 -0.05 -0.27
N ILE A 12 -5.93 -1.04 -0.83
CA ILE A 12 -4.60 -1.47 -0.35
C ILE A 12 -3.60 -0.30 -0.39
N LYS A 13 -3.57 0.49 -1.48
CA LYS A 13 -2.68 1.66 -1.59
C LYS A 13 -2.97 2.72 -0.52
N GLU A 14 -4.25 2.98 -0.23
CA GLU A 14 -4.65 3.89 0.84
C GLU A 14 -4.19 3.39 2.22
N LEU A 15 -4.33 2.09 2.50
CA LEU A 15 -3.85 1.49 3.75
C LEU A 15 -2.33 1.60 3.90
N ILE A 16 -1.57 1.42 2.82
CA ILE A 16 -0.11 1.63 2.83
C ILE A 16 0.22 3.10 3.13
N ALA A 17 -0.47 4.06 2.49
CA ALA A 17 -0.28 5.48 2.76
C ALA A 17 -0.57 5.84 4.23
N GLN A 18 -1.65 5.30 4.80
CA GLN A 18 -2.00 5.44 6.21
C GLN A 18 -0.94 4.81 7.12
N LYS A 19 -0.40 3.64 6.75
CA LYS A 19 0.69 2.99 7.49
C LYS A 19 1.94 3.85 7.53
N VAL A 20 2.34 4.48 6.42
CA VAL A 20 3.44 5.45 6.38
C VAL A 20 3.18 6.62 7.32
N LYS A 21 1.97 7.16 7.32
CA LYS A 21 1.57 8.28 8.18
C LYS A 21 1.59 7.90 9.67
N SER A 22 1.15 6.69 10.00
CA SER A 22 1.19 6.13 11.35
C SER A 22 2.63 5.93 11.85
N LEU A 23 3.49 5.29 11.05
CA LEU A 23 4.89 5.04 11.42
C LEU A 23 5.72 6.32 11.58
N LYS A 24 5.39 7.35 10.79
CA LYS A 24 5.97 8.69 10.93
C LYS A 24 5.65 9.32 12.30
N GLY A 25 4.40 9.20 12.75
CA GLY A 25 3.87 9.94 13.90
C GLY A 25 4.10 11.45 13.77
N GLU A 26 4.68 12.05 14.81
CA GLU A 26 5.01 13.48 14.86
C GLU A 26 6.32 13.85 14.14
N THR A 27 7.05 12.87 13.59
CA THR A 27 8.34 13.12 12.94
C THR A 27 8.16 13.92 11.65
N ALA A 28 8.70 15.14 11.57
CA ALA A 28 8.66 15.94 10.34
C ALA A 28 9.22 15.17 9.12
N TYR A 29 8.59 15.31 7.94
CA TYR A 29 9.02 14.59 6.73
C TYR A 29 10.47 14.89 6.33
N ALA A 30 10.96 16.11 6.59
CA ALA A 30 12.36 16.48 6.37
C ALA A 30 13.34 15.65 7.22
N LYS A 31 12.96 15.28 8.46
CA LYS A 31 13.79 14.42 9.33
C LYS A 31 13.88 12.97 8.82
N ILE A 32 12.84 12.49 8.13
CA ILE A 32 12.83 11.18 7.48
C ILE A 32 13.69 11.24 6.21
N ALA A 33 13.47 12.25 5.36
CA ALA A 33 14.22 12.46 4.13
C ALA A 33 15.74 12.63 4.37
N ALA A 34 16.16 13.21 5.49
CA ALA A 34 17.57 13.32 5.85
C ALA A 34 18.28 11.96 6.09
N LYS A 35 17.53 10.86 6.10
CA LYS A 35 18.01 9.51 6.43
C LYS A 35 17.81 8.50 5.30
N CYS A 36 17.38 8.96 4.12
CA CYS A 36 17.12 8.15 2.93
C CYS A 36 17.27 8.97 1.64
N GLU A 37 17.07 8.34 0.48
CA GLU A 37 17.33 8.94 -0.84
C GLU A 37 16.06 9.50 -1.51
N ILE A 38 15.03 9.83 -0.73
CA ILE A 38 13.80 10.47 -1.23
C ILE A 38 13.50 11.77 -0.51
N HIS A 39 13.07 12.79 -1.25
CA HIS A 39 12.79 14.11 -0.71
C HIS A 39 11.47 14.16 0.09
N SER A 40 11.37 15.10 1.02
CA SER A 40 10.21 15.28 1.91
C SER A 40 8.87 15.40 1.18
N GLY A 41 8.85 16.08 0.03
CA GLY A 41 7.67 16.20 -0.82
C GLY A 41 7.17 14.84 -1.36
N LYS A 42 8.09 13.94 -1.75
CA LYS A 42 7.74 12.59 -2.21
C LYS A 42 7.15 11.76 -1.09
N ILE A 43 7.77 11.84 0.10
CA ILE A 43 7.25 11.17 1.31
C ILE A 43 5.84 11.67 1.64
N SER A 44 5.63 12.99 1.62
CA SER A 44 4.31 13.59 1.85
C SER A 44 3.28 13.14 0.82
N ASN A 45 3.64 13.07 -0.47
CA ASN A 45 2.73 12.61 -1.52
C ASN A 45 2.35 11.14 -1.34
N ILE A 46 3.28 10.28 -0.92
CA ILE A 46 2.99 8.87 -0.59
C ILE A 46 2.05 8.79 0.62
N ALA A 47 2.37 9.48 1.71
CA ALA A 47 1.60 9.42 2.96
C ALA A 47 0.19 10.03 2.86
N ASN A 48 -0.11 10.77 1.78
CA ASN A 48 -1.43 11.30 1.48
C ASN A 48 -2.07 10.63 0.25
N ASN A 49 -1.56 9.45 -0.16
CA ASN A 49 -2.02 8.67 -1.30
C ASN A 49 -2.14 9.45 -2.62
N LYS A 50 -1.31 10.47 -2.82
CA LYS A 50 -1.26 11.28 -4.06
C LYS A 50 -0.43 10.61 -5.15
N ILE A 51 0.54 9.79 -4.75
CA ILE A 51 1.35 8.97 -5.64
C ILE A 51 1.49 7.58 -5.03
N ASP A 52 1.69 6.59 -5.90
CA ASP A 52 1.90 5.21 -5.48
C ASP A 52 3.23 5.02 -4.74
N CYS A 53 3.24 4.16 -3.73
CA CYS A 53 4.46 3.78 -3.02
C CYS A 53 5.20 2.69 -3.79
N GLN A 54 6.02 3.10 -4.74
CA GLN A 54 6.88 2.18 -5.50
C GLN A 54 7.86 1.46 -4.56
N LEU A 55 8.25 0.22 -4.91
CA LEU A 55 9.14 -0.63 -4.10
C LEU A 55 10.43 0.09 -3.65
N SER A 56 11.09 0.82 -4.56
CA SER A 56 12.27 1.62 -4.21
C SER A 56 11.99 2.69 -3.15
N SER A 57 10.83 3.34 -3.25
CA SER A 57 10.40 4.35 -2.27
C SER A 57 10.04 3.72 -0.94
N LEU A 58 9.46 2.51 -0.94
CA LEU A 58 9.17 1.74 0.26
C LEU A 58 10.45 1.36 1.02
N ILE A 59 11.50 0.93 0.31
CA ILE A 59 12.80 0.62 0.91
C ILE A 59 13.44 1.89 1.50
N GLU A 60 13.41 3.01 0.77
CA GLU A 60 13.92 4.29 1.28
C GLU A 60 13.10 4.83 2.47
N LEU A 61 11.78 4.62 2.49
CA LEU A 61 10.94 4.94 3.64
C LEU A 61 11.32 4.11 4.87
N ALA A 62 11.50 2.80 4.71
CA ALA A 62 11.92 1.91 5.80
C ALA A 62 13.27 2.35 6.40
N LYS A 63 14.25 2.68 5.53
CA LYS A 63 15.51 3.30 5.94
C LYS A 63 15.25 4.57 6.73
N GLY A 64 14.52 5.54 6.17
CA GLY A 64 14.28 6.84 6.78
C GLY A 64 13.55 6.78 8.13
N LEU A 65 12.60 5.84 8.27
CA LEU A 65 11.81 5.60 9.47
C LEU A 65 12.51 4.70 10.50
N ARG A 66 13.62 4.03 10.12
CA ARG A 66 14.34 3.05 10.95
C ARG A 66 13.45 1.88 11.38
N VAL A 67 12.68 1.35 10.43
CA VAL A 67 11.82 0.17 10.64
C VAL A 67 12.14 -0.91 9.62
N HIS A 68 11.78 -2.16 9.92
CA HIS A 68 11.86 -3.24 8.95
C HIS A 68 10.87 -2.98 7.80
N PRO A 69 11.20 -3.23 6.52
CA PRO A 69 10.29 -2.97 5.39
C PRO A 69 8.91 -3.64 5.51
N ARG A 70 8.85 -4.83 6.14
CA ARG A 70 7.59 -5.53 6.46
C ARG A 70 6.60 -4.66 7.23
N GLU A 71 7.07 -3.76 8.09
CA GLU A 71 6.19 -2.88 8.86
C GLU A 71 5.37 -1.96 7.95
N LEU A 72 5.86 -1.62 6.76
CA LEU A 72 5.09 -0.82 5.79
C LEU A 72 3.96 -1.63 5.14
N PHE A 73 4.10 -2.96 5.09
CA PHE A 73 3.09 -3.90 4.56
C PHE A 73 2.15 -4.45 5.64
N ASN A 74 2.38 -4.15 6.91
CA ASN A 74 1.53 -4.60 8.01
C ASN A 74 0.25 -3.74 8.05
N ILE A 75 -0.66 -4.02 7.12
CA ILE A 75 -1.95 -3.35 6.91
C ILE A 75 -3.12 -4.24 7.34
N ASP A 76 -4.21 -3.60 7.76
CA ASP A 76 -5.46 -4.27 8.10
C ASP A 76 -6.32 -4.42 6.84
N PHE A 77 -5.98 -5.41 6.01
CA PHE A 77 -6.74 -5.80 4.84
C PHE A 77 -7.03 -7.30 4.92
N ASP A 78 -8.31 -7.67 4.79
CA ASP A 78 -8.74 -9.06 4.83
C ASP A 78 -8.46 -9.74 3.48
N PHE A 79 -7.23 -10.24 3.34
CA PHE A 79 -6.81 -10.99 2.16
C PHE A 79 -7.54 -12.32 2.01
N GLU A 80 -7.91 -12.98 3.11
CA GLU A 80 -8.61 -14.27 3.07
C GLU A 80 -9.98 -14.12 2.41
N THR A 81 -10.80 -13.16 2.88
CA THR A 81 -12.09 -12.86 2.25
C THR A 81 -11.92 -12.41 0.81
N TYR A 82 -10.93 -11.54 0.53
CA TYR A 82 -10.68 -11.08 -0.84
C TYR A 82 -10.34 -12.23 -1.79
N TYR A 83 -9.49 -13.19 -1.38
CA TYR A 83 -9.14 -14.34 -2.20
C TYR A 83 -10.33 -15.29 -2.38
N HIS A 84 -11.12 -15.53 -1.33
CA HIS A 84 -12.36 -16.30 -1.45
C HIS A 84 -13.32 -15.70 -2.47
N GLU A 85 -13.47 -14.37 -2.52
CA GLU A 85 -14.30 -13.70 -3.53
C GLU A 85 -13.78 -13.90 -4.96
N LEU A 86 -12.46 -13.78 -5.16
CA LEU A 86 -11.84 -13.98 -6.48
C LEU A 86 -12.02 -15.41 -6.99
N ASP A 87 -11.75 -16.39 -6.14
CA ASP A 87 -11.85 -17.80 -6.50
C ASP A 87 -13.30 -18.23 -6.76
N SER A 88 -14.24 -17.64 -6.02
CA SER A 88 -15.69 -17.87 -6.22
C SER A 88 -16.15 -17.33 -7.58
N THR A 89 -15.67 -16.16 -8.01
CA THR A 89 -16.02 -15.59 -9.32
C THR A 89 -15.47 -16.39 -10.50
N ASN A 90 -14.30 -17.02 -10.34
CA ASN A 90 -13.67 -17.83 -11.39
C ASN A 90 -14.37 -19.20 -11.60
N SER A 91 -15.19 -19.64 -10.64
CA SER A 91 -15.90 -20.92 -10.70
C SER A 91 -17.26 -20.82 -11.40
N SER A 92 -17.89 -19.64 -11.43
CA SER A 92 -19.16 -19.40 -12.13
C SER A 92 -19.02 -19.23 -13.65
N GLU A 93 -17.82 -18.94 -14.16
CA GLU A 93 -17.58 -18.75 -15.60
C GLU A 93 -17.38 -20.07 -16.35
N LYS A 94 -17.10 -21.18 -15.67
CA LYS A 94 -16.87 -22.50 -16.30
C LYS A 94 -18.14 -23.29 -16.65
N ASN A 95 -19.33 -22.82 -16.29
CA ASN A 95 -20.59 -23.58 -16.43
C ASN A 95 -21.56 -23.01 -17.49
N ASN A 96 -21.15 -22.04 -18.30
CA ASN A 96 -22.02 -21.42 -19.32
C ASN A 96 -21.64 -21.78 -20.78
N ASP A 97 -20.73 -22.74 -20.99
CA ASP A 97 -20.31 -23.20 -22.33
C ASP A 97 -20.80 -24.63 -22.67
N LEU A 98 -21.92 -25.09 -22.09
CA LEU A 98 -22.57 -26.37 -22.40
C LEU A 98 -24.06 -26.20 -22.73
#